data_AF-A0A950ESZ3-F1
#
_entry.id   AF-A0A950ESZ3-F1
#
_cell.length_a   1.000
_cell.length_b   1.000
_cell.length_c   1.000
_cell.angle_alpha   90.00
_cell.angle_beta   90.00
_cell.angle_gamma   90.00
#
_symmetry.space_group_name_H-M   'P 1'
#
loop_
_entity.id
_entity.type
_entity.pdbx_description
1 polymer ?
#
loop_
_entity_poly.entity_id
_entity_poly.type
_entity_poly.pdbx_seq_one_letter_code
_entity_poly.pdbx_strand_id
1 'polypeptide(L)'
;MRLSQKLCSAAAISIGSIAFAGCSGSQVPALSTTSQSPVLVKELARPVCPQIVGNPACFALTEKGIAPACIGSSCGWAPQDFQARYKLPVTQGSGQIVAIVDAGDNPNAATDFATYRSQFALGTGSFFKYNQEGQQSNYPAYTGWSVEVDLDIEMVGAACPLCT
;
A
#
# COMPACT_ATOMS: atom_id res chain seq x y z
N MET A 1 26.47 25.91 0.79
CA MET A 1 26.44 26.14 -0.67
C MET A 1 25.26 27.06 -0.94
N ARG A 2 25.53 28.31 -1.36
CA ARG A 2 24.57 29.43 -1.37
C ARG A 2 23.61 29.30 -2.55
N LEU A 3 22.30 29.27 -2.29
CA LEU A 3 21.28 29.43 -3.32
C LEU A 3 20.91 30.92 -3.40
N SER A 4 21.45 31.61 -4.40
CA SER A 4 21.13 33.01 -4.68
C SER A 4 19.77 33.13 -5.37
N GLN A 5 18.80 33.71 -4.69
CA GLN A 5 17.54 34.17 -5.28
C GLN A 5 17.81 35.44 -6.11
N LYS A 6 17.55 35.39 -7.41
CA LYS A 6 17.57 36.59 -8.28
C LYS A 6 16.14 37.10 -8.46
N LEU A 7 15.91 38.33 -8.00
CA LEU A 7 14.72 39.13 -8.24
C LEU A 7 14.50 39.31 -9.75
N CYS A 8 13.29 39.01 -10.25
CA CYS A 8 12.82 39.49 -11.55
C CYS A 8 12.22 40.89 -11.38
N SER A 9 12.89 41.92 -11.89
CA SER A 9 12.27 43.22 -12.17
C SER A 9 11.70 43.21 -13.59
N ALA A 10 10.42 43.49 -13.73
CA ALA A 10 9.77 43.70 -15.02
C ALA A 10 9.80 45.20 -15.36
N ALA A 11 10.42 45.56 -16.49
CA ALA A 11 10.27 46.85 -17.13
C ALA A 11 9.88 46.61 -18.59
N ALA A 12 8.74 47.19 -19.01
CA ALA A 12 8.17 47.04 -20.33
C ALA A 12 8.80 48.02 -21.32
N ILE A 13 9.07 47.58 -22.56
CA ILE A 13 9.20 48.43 -23.75
C ILE A 13 8.54 47.74 -24.94
N SER A 14 7.81 48.54 -25.70
CA SER A 14 6.83 48.21 -26.73
C SER A 14 7.42 48.10 -28.15
N ILE A 15 6.75 47.29 -28.98
CA ILE A 15 6.63 47.29 -30.46
C ILE A 15 7.85 46.77 -31.27
N GLY A 16 7.66 45.60 -31.90
CA GLY A 16 8.49 45.11 -33.00
C GLY A 16 8.14 43.66 -33.36
N SER A 17 7.42 43.45 -34.46
CA SER A 17 7.11 42.12 -34.99
C SER A 17 8.39 41.36 -35.32
N ILE A 18 8.65 40.25 -34.61
CA ILE A 18 9.72 39.31 -34.94
C ILE A 18 9.09 37.93 -35.13
N ALA A 19 9.37 37.36 -36.29
CA ALA A 19 8.92 36.05 -36.73
C ALA A 19 9.25 34.95 -35.71
N PHE A 20 8.27 34.08 -35.43
CA PHE A 20 8.50 32.84 -34.69
C PHE A 20 9.32 31.88 -35.56
N ALA A 21 10.64 31.86 -35.36
CA ALA A 21 11.48 30.76 -35.83
C ALA A 21 11.20 29.54 -34.94
N GLY A 22 10.31 28.65 -35.41
CA GLY A 22 10.12 27.34 -34.82
C GLY A 22 11.29 26.42 -35.17
N CYS A 23 11.90 25.81 -34.16
CA CYS A 23 12.77 24.65 -34.32
C CYS A 23 12.45 23.62 -33.23
N SER A 24 11.75 22.58 -33.67
CA SER A 24 11.87 21.17 -33.27
C SER A 24 12.07 20.86 -31.79
N GLY A 25 10.96 20.80 -31.05
CA GLY A 25 10.90 20.00 -29.83
C GLY A 25 11.02 18.52 -30.21
N SER A 26 12.09 17.87 -29.75
CA SER A 26 12.22 16.41 -29.80
C SER A 26 10.98 15.78 -29.17
N GLN A 27 10.19 15.07 -29.97
CA GLN A 27 9.09 14.26 -29.50
C GLN A 27 9.68 13.13 -28.66
N VAL A 28 9.67 13.30 -27.33
CA VAL A 28 9.81 12.16 -26.43
C VAL A 28 8.62 11.25 -26.76
N PRO A 29 8.82 9.95 -27.06
CA PRO A 29 7.70 9.06 -27.29
C PRO A 29 6.80 9.12 -26.05
N ALA A 30 5.58 9.61 -26.21
CA ALA A 30 4.58 9.49 -25.16
C ALA A 30 4.41 8.00 -24.91
N LEU A 31 4.81 7.54 -23.73
CA LEU A 31 4.45 6.22 -23.27
C LEU A 31 2.92 6.18 -23.28
N SER A 32 2.34 5.34 -24.15
CA SER A 32 0.91 5.08 -24.16
C SER A 32 0.57 4.37 -22.85
N THR A 33 0.28 5.13 -21.79
CA THR A 33 -0.47 4.62 -20.66
C THR A 33 -1.87 4.35 -21.20
N THR A 34 -2.13 3.10 -21.53
CA THR A 34 -3.50 2.59 -21.60
C THR A 34 -4.11 2.84 -20.23
N SER A 35 -4.84 3.95 -20.13
CA SER A 35 -5.70 4.26 -19.00
C SER A 35 -6.77 3.16 -18.96
N GLN A 36 -6.48 2.07 -18.25
CA GLN A 36 -7.48 1.06 -17.98
C GLN A 36 -8.64 1.76 -17.25
N SER A 37 -9.83 1.67 -17.86
CA SER A 37 -11.01 2.34 -17.33
C SER A 37 -11.30 1.78 -15.92
N PRO A 38 -11.53 2.63 -14.90
CA PRO A 38 -11.82 2.16 -13.54
C PRO A 38 -13.07 1.28 -13.46
N VAL A 39 -13.92 1.28 -14.51
CA VAL A 39 -15.08 0.41 -14.64
C VAL A 39 -14.71 -1.05 -14.93
N LEU A 40 -13.63 -1.31 -15.67
CA LEU A 40 -13.20 -2.68 -16.03
C LEU A 40 -12.59 -3.43 -14.84
N VAL A 41 -11.90 -2.71 -13.95
CA VAL A 41 -11.30 -3.28 -12.72
C VAL A 41 -12.39 -3.81 -11.78
N LYS A 42 -13.53 -3.12 -11.71
CA LYS A 42 -14.65 -3.48 -10.83
C LYS A 42 -15.32 -4.81 -11.21
N GLU A 43 -15.29 -5.23 -12.48
CA GLU A 43 -15.83 -6.54 -12.89
C GLU A 43 -14.87 -7.71 -12.65
N LEU A 44 -13.56 -7.44 -12.55
CA LEU A 44 -12.53 -8.48 -12.44
C LEU A 44 -12.13 -8.78 -11.00
N ALA A 45 -12.28 -7.79 -10.10
CA ALA A 45 -11.98 -7.92 -8.69
C ALA A 45 -13.10 -8.67 -7.95
N ARG A 46 -12.72 -9.66 -7.13
CA ARG A 46 -13.63 -10.42 -6.27
C ARG A 46 -13.10 -10.50 -4.85
N PRO A 47 -13.94 -10.38 -3.82
CA PRO A 47 -13.53 -10.62 -2.44
C PRO A 47 -12.88 -12.00 -2.28
N VAL A 48 -11.79 -12.05 -1.53
CA VAL A 48 -11.11 -13.31 -1.21
C VAL A 48 -11.82 -14.11 -0.13
N CYS A 49 -12.64 -13.43 0.67
CA CYS A 49 -13.34 -13.99 1.80
C CYS A 49 -14.87 -13.80 1.74
N PRO A 50 -15.66 -14.69 2.38
CA PRO A 50 -17.11 -14.63 2.33
C PRO A 50 -17.66 -13.29 2.81
N GLN A 51 -18.56 -12.69 2.03
CA GLN A 51 -19.24 -11.46 2.44
C GLN A 51 -20.32 -11.76 3.47
N ILE A 52 -20.27 -11.09 4.61
CA ILE A 52 -21.30 -11.22 5.66
C ILE A 52 -22.01 -9.87 5.77
N VAL A 53 -23.30 -9.83 5.39
CA VAL A 53 -24.08 -8.58 5.42
C VAL A 53 -24.26 -8.11 6.87
N GLY A 54 -24.02 -6.82 7.14
CA GLY A 54 -24.13 -6.23 8.47
C GLY A 54 -23.02 -6.63 9.45
N ASN A 55 -21.93 -7.19 8.95
CA ASN A 55 -20.81 -7.77 9.70
C ASN A 55 -19.47 -7.21 9.14
N PRO A 56 -18.29 -7.60 9.69
CA PRO A 56 -16.99 -7.21 9.11
C PRO A 56 -16.95 -7.38 7.59
N ALA A 57 -16.31 -6.43 6.92
CA ALA A 57 -16.19 -6.37 5.47
C ALA A 57 -14.85 -6.93 5.02
N CYS A 58 -14.84 -7.70 3.93
CA CYS A 58 -13.61 -8.19 3.29
C CYS A 58 -13.10 -7.10 2.35
N PHE A 59 -11.92 -6.55 2.61
CA PHE A 59 -11.30 -5.55 1.73
C PHE A 59 -10.25 -6.16 0.80
N ALA A 60 -9.78 -7.37 1.08
CA ALA A 60 -8.90 -8.12 0.20
C ALA A 60 -9.68 -8.61 -1.02
N LEU A 61 -9.17 -8.22 -2.18
CA LEU A 61 -9.70 -8.56 -3.48
C LEU A 61 -8.66 -9.37 -4.26
N THR A 62 -9.13 -10.33 -5.03
CA THR A 62 -8.33 -10.98 -6.08
C THR A 62 -8.86 -10.60 -7.44
N GLU A 63 -7.96 -10.37 -8.37
CA GLU A 63 -8.27 -10.08 -9.76
C GLU A 63 -7.75 -11.20 -10.66
N LYS A 64 -8.58 -11.65 -11.61
CA LYS A 64 -8.16 -12.63 -12.62
C LYS A 64 -7.77 -11.93 -13.92
N GLY A 65 -6.70 -12.41 -14.55
CA GLY A 65 -6.27 -11.96 -15.87
C GLY A 65 -5.52 -10.63 -15.88
N ILE A 66 -5.16 -10.09 -14.71
CA ILE A 66 -4.32 -8.90 -14.56
C ILE A 66 -2.96 -9.36 -14.06
N ALA A 67 -1.90 -9.03 -14.80
CA ALA A 67 -0.55 -9.24 -14.34
C ALA A 67 -0.22 -8.17 -13.29
N PRO A 68 0.32 -8.54 -12.12
CA PRO A 68 0.69 -7.54 -11.13
C PRO A 68 1.78 -6.62 -11.70
N ALA A 69 1.75 -5.36 -11.29
CA ALA A 69 2.82 -4.43 -11.65
C ALA A 69 4.10 -4.86 -10.94
N CYS A 70 5.14 -5.21 -11.69
CA CYS A 70 6.40 -5.73 -11.14
C CYS A 70 7.60 -4.85 -11.54
N ILE A 71 8.56 -4.74 -10.62
CA ILE A 71 9.90 -4.18 -10.85
C ILE A 71 10.91 -5.27 -10.44
N GLY A 72 11.61 -5.83 -11.43
CA GLY A 72 12.49 -6.98 -11.20
C GLY A 72 11.68 -8.21 -10.74
N SER A 73 12.07 -8.80 -9.62
CA SER A 73 11.36 -9.94 -9.00
C SER A 73 10.30 -9.53 -7.98
N SER A 74 10.13 -8.23 -7.73
CA SER A 74 9.12 -7.72 -6.79
C SER A 74 7.89 -7.27 -7.55
N CYS A 75 6.72 -7.65 -7.07
CA CYS A 75 5.43 -7.32 -7.65
C CYS A 75 4.54 -6.67 -6.59
N GLY A 76 3.76 -5.67 -6.99
CA GLY A 76 2.96 -4.87 -6.07
C GLY A 76 3.80 -3.87 -5.29
N TRP A 77 3.20 -3.29 -4.25
CA TRP A 77 3.86 -2.36 -3.34
C TRP A 77 4.40 -3.11 -2.12
N ALA A 78 5.67 -2.87 -1.81
CA ALA A 78 6.31 -3.32 -0.58
C ALA A 78 6.02 -2.34 0.58
N PRO A 79 6.25 -2.73 1.85
CA PRO A 79 6.12 -1.85 3.01
C PRO A 79 6.78 -0.48 2.81
N GLN A 80 8.01 -0.48 2.31
CA GLN A 80 8.81 0.72 2.09
C GLN A 80 8.14 1.69 1.11
N ASP A 81 7.38 1.19 0.14
CA ASP A 81 6.64 2.01 -0.82
C ASP A 81 5.52 2.77 -0.10
N PHE A 82 4.72 2.11 0.74
CA PHE A 82 3.68 2.77 1.53
C PHE A 82 4.28 3.80 2.51
N GLN A 83 5.33 3.40 3.22
CA GLN A 83 6.04 4.25 4.19
C GLN A 83 6.56 5.52 3.53
N ALA A 84 7.22 5.41 2.38
CA ALA A 84 7.73 6.55 1.62
C ALA A 84 6.61 7.39 1.01
N ARG A 85 5.60 6.75 0.41
CA ARG A 85 4.49 7.42 -0.28
C ARG A 85 3.66 8.29 0.65
N TYR A 86 3.40 7.80 1.86
CA TYR A 86 2.55 8.45 2.86
C TYR A 86 3.34 9.13 3.98
N LYS A 87 4.68 9.08 3.94
CA LYS A 87 5.57 9.66 4.95
C LYS A 87 5.25 9.15 6.36
N LEU A 88 5.07 7.84 6.49
CA LEU A 88 4.68 7.21 7.75
C LEU A 88 5.79 7.34 8.80
N PRO A 89 5.47 7.55 10.08
CA PRO A 89 6.44 7.72 11.15
C PRO A 89 6.98 6.36 11.64
N VAL A 90 7.70 5.63 10.78
CA VAL A 90 8.12 4.23 10.99
C VAL A 90 9.06 3.99 12.18
N THR A 91 9.65 5.05 12.72
CA THR A 91 10.51 5.00 13.92
C THR A 91 9.75 5.27 15.22
N GLN A 92 8.43 5.45 15.16
CA GLN A 92 7.55 5.65 16.31
C GLN A 92 6.71 4.40 16.57
N GLY A 93 5.85 4.44 17.60
CA GLY A 93 4.91 3.36 17.91
C GLY A 93 5.42 2.31 18.89
N SER A 94 6.68 2.39 19.33
CA SER A 94 7.17 1.53 20.41
C SER A 94 6.33 1.71 21.67
N GLY A 95 5.83 0.60 22.22
CA GLY A 95 4.92 0.59 23.37
C GLY A 95 3.46 0.93 23.04
N GLN A 96 3.13 1.15 21.76
CA GLN A 96 1.74 1.22 21.30
C GLN A 96 1.27 -0.17 20.89
N ILE A 97 0.00 -0.45 21.19
CA ILE A 97 -0.69 -1.68 20.80
C ILE A 97 -1.74 -1.33 19.76
N VAL A 98 -1.75 -2.08 18.65
CA VAL A 98 -2.79 -1.98 17.62
C VAL A 98 -3.59 -3.28 17.65
N ALA A 99 -4.84 -3.20 18.11
CA ALA A 99 -5.76 -4.33 18.09
C ALA A 99 -6.46 -4.42 16.73
N ILE A 100 -6.38 -5.59 16.11
CA ILE A 100 -7.11 -5.94 14.88
C ILE A 100 -8.20 -6.94 15.28
N VAL A 101 -9.42 -6.74 14.77
CA VAL A 101 -10.55 -7.63 15.02
C VAL A 101 -10.93 -8.34 13.74
N ASP A 102 -10.79 -9.65 13.75
CA ASP A 102 -10.96 -10.51 12.59
C ASP A 102 -12.11 -11.51 12.73
N ALA A 103 -12.63 -11.96 11.59
CA ALA A 103 -13.76 -12.87 11.50
C ALA A 103 -13.30 -14.34 11.44
N GLY A 104 -13.07 -14.97 12.59
CA GLY A 104 -12.67 -16.38 12.68
C GLY A 104 -11.18 -16.55 12.99
N ASP A 105 -10.67 -17.78 12.94
CA ASP A 105 -9.26 -18.05 13.18
C ASP A 105 -8.45 -18.13 11.88
N ASN A 106 -7.25 -17.55 11.92
CA ASN A 106 -6.15 -17.90 11.03
C ASN A 106 -5.04 -18.60 11.86
N PRO A 107 -4.92 -19.94 11.79
CA PRO A 107 -3.91 -20.68 12.54
C PRO A 107 -2.47 -20.26 12.22
N ASN A 108 -2.22 -19.77 11.01
CA ASN A 108 -0.88 -19.44 10.52
C ASN A 108 -0.50 -17.96 10.66
N ALA A 109 -1.40 -17.09 11.14
CA ALA A 109 -1.17 -15.64 11.19
C ALA A 109 0.20 -15.25 11.81
N ALA A 110 0.61 -15.90 12.90
CA ALA A 110 1.89 -15.62 13.52
C ALA A 110 3.11 -16.03 12.65
N THR A 111 3.02 -17.18 11.97
CA THR A 111 4.10 -17.66 11.09
C THR A 111 4.17 -16.89 9.78
N ASP A 112 3.01 -16.51 9.23
CA ASP A 112 2.92 -15.72 8.01
C ASP A 112 3.42 -14.29 8.27
N PHE A 113 3.02 -13.67 9.37
CA PHE A 113 3.56 -12.37 9.79
C PHE A 113 5.07 -12.39 10.01
N ALA A 114 5.61 -13.44 10.64
CA ALA A 114 7.07 -13.58 10.80
C ALA A 114 7.78 -13.68 9.44
N THR A 115 7.18 -14.43 8.50
CA THR A 115 7.69 -14.56 7.12
C THR A 115 7.66 -13.23 6.39
N TYR A 116 6.55 -12.50 6.45
CA TYR A 116 6.39 -11.18 5.87
C TYR A 116 7.46 -10.20 6.36
N ARG A 117 7.65 -10.12 7.69
CA ARG A 117 8.64 -9.22 8.27
C ARG A 117 10.07 -9.58 7.86
N SER A 118 10.37 -10.87 7.74
CA SER A 118 11.66 -11.35 7.24
C SER A 118 11.86 -10.98 5.76
N GLN A 119 10.86 -11.25 4.91
CA GLN A 119 10.88 -10.97 3.48
C GLN A 119 11.16 -9.49 3.19
N PHE A 120 10.58 -8.58 3.98
CA PHE A 120 10.71 -7.14 3.79
C PHE A 120 11.69 -6.44 4.73
N ALA A 121 12.52 -7.22 5.46
CA ALA A 121 13.53 -6.70 6.39
C ALA A 121 12.98 -5.69 7.42
N LEU A 122 11.79 -5.96 7.97
CA LEU A 122 11.13 -5.13 8.98
C LEU A 122 11.61 -5.44 10.43
N GLY A 123 12.51 -6.41 10.58
CA GLY A 123 12.97 -6.89 11.89
C GLY A 123 11.94 -7.79 12.57
N THR A 124 12.18 -8.15 13.83
CA THR A 124 11.22 -8.95 14.61
C THR A 124 10.05 -8.09 15.09
N GLY A 125 8.84 -8.64 15.11
CA GLY A 125 7.64 -7.99 15.62
C GLY A 125 7.04 -8.79 16.77
N SER A 126 6.42 -8.10 17.73
CA SER A 126 5.56 -8.74 18.73
C SER A 126 4.17 -8.90 18.13
N PHE A 127 3.61 -10.10 18.24
CA PHE A 127 2.25 -10.40 17.79
C PHE A 127 1.60 -11.32 18.79
N PHE A 128 0.37 -10.99 19.19
CA PHE A 128 -0.42 -11.79 20.11
C PHE A 128 -1.81 -12.00 19.51
N LYS A 129 -2.25 -13.25 19.47
CA LYS A 129 -3.59 -13.62 19.04
C LYS A 129 -4.43 -13.98 20.24
N TYR A 130 -5.66 -13.47 20.30
CA TYR A 130 -6.63 -13.75 21.35
C TYR A 130 -7.96 -14.12 20.72
N ASN A 131 -8.73 -15.01 21.37
CA ASN A 131 -10.12 -15.24 21.01
C ASN A 131 -11.01 -14.08 21.53
N GLN A 132 -12.30 -14.12 21.22
CA GLN A 132 -13.28 -13.10 21.61
C GLN A 132 -13.47 -12.94 23.13
N GLU A 133 -12.95 -13.87 23.93
CA GLU A 133 -12.99 -13.85 25.39
C GLU A 133 -11.65 -13.42 26.02
N GLY A 134 -10.67 -13.03 25.19
CA GLY A 134 -9.34 -12.59 25.65
C GLY A 134 -8.38 -13.74 26.00
N GLN A 135 -8.62 -14.96 25.50
CA GLN A 135 -7.79 -16.14 25.75
C GLN A 135 -6.88 -16.44 24.55
N GLN A 136 -5.65 -16.90 24.80
CA GLN A 136 -4.73 -17.37 23.75
C GLN A 136 -4.94 -18.86 23.40
N SER A 137 -6.19 -19.29 23.36
CA SER A 137 -6.61 -20.66 23.08
C SER A 137 -8.08 -20.66 22.67
N ASN A 138 -8.63 -21.83 22.30
CA ASN A 138 -10.04 -21.98 21.95
C ASN A 138 -10.51 -20.95 20.91
N TYR A 139 -9.70 -20.74 19.87
CA TYR A 139 -10.03 -19.82 18.80
C TYR A 139 -11.28 -20.30 18.06
N PRO A 140 -12.09 -19.37 17.50
CA PRO A 140 -13.21 -19.72 16.64
C PRO A 140 -12.74 -20.56 15.44
N ALA A 141 -13.67 -21.24 14.77
CA ALA A 141 -13.30 -22.02 13.58
C ALA A 141 -12.77 -21.12 12.45
N TYR A 142 -11.98 -21.71 11.55
CA TYR A 142 -11.60 -21.08 10.29
C TYR A 142 -12.84 -20.85 9.40
N THR A 143 -12.93 -19.66 8.82
CA THR A 143 -14.12 -19.16 8.10
C THR A 143 -13.86 -18.81 6.63
N GLY A 144 -12.62 -18.92 6.15
CA GLY A 144 -12.22 -18.44 4.82
C GLY A 144 -11.65 -17.02 4.81
N TRP A 145 -11.35 -16.45 5.97
CA TRP A 145 -10.88 -15.06 6.11
C TRP A 145 -9.36 -14.90 6.23
N SER A 146 -8.57 -15.98 6.23
CA SER A 146 -7.11 -15.90 6.47
C SER A 146 -6.36 -14.86 5.62
N VAL A 147 -6.71 -14.71 4.34
CA VAL A 147 -6.04 -13.72 3.47
C VAL A 147 -6.33 -12.29 3.92
N GLU A 148 -7.53 -12.00 4.42
CA GLU A 148 -7.86 -10.69 5.00
C GLU A 148 -7.09 -10.49 6.32
N VAL A 149 -7.10 -11.51 7.19
CA VAL A 149 -6.43 -11.49 8.48
C VAL A 149 -4.94 -11.19 8.31
N ASP A 150 -4.28 -11.90 7.39
CA ASP A 150 -2.87 -11.69 7.09
C ASP A 150 -2.64 -10.31 6.50
N LEU A 151 -3.47 -9.87 5.55
CA LEU A 151 -3.37 -8.54 4.95
C LEU A 151 -3.44 -7.44 6.02
N ASP A 152 -4.40 -7.51 6.94
CA ASP A 152 -4.59 -6.51 7.99
C ASP A 152 -3.38 -6.44 8.93
N ILE A 153 -2.91 -7.61 9.41
CA ILE A 153 -1.75 -7.71 10.28
C ILE A 153 -0.49 -7.18 9.59
N GLU A 154 -0.28 -7.56 8.33
CA GLU A 154 0.88 -7.18 7.54
C GLU A 154 0.89 -5.68 7.20
N MET A 155 -0.27 -5.10 6.84
CA MET A 155 -0.39 -3.67 6.56
C MET A 155 -0.17 -2.81 7.81
N VAL A 156 -0.66 -3.25 8.98
CA VAL A 156 -0.32 -2.61 10.26
C VAL A 156 1.19 -2.73 10.54
N GLY A 157 1.77 -3.91 10.35
CA GLY A 157 3.21 -4.12 10.53
C GLY A 157 4.08 -3.29 9.59
N ALA A 158 3.62 -3.03 8.37
CA ALA A 158 4.26 -2.12 7.42
C ALA A 158 4.14 -0.66 7.87
N ALA A 159 2.96 -0.24 8.33
CA ALA A 159 2.71 1.15 8.71
C ALA A 159 3.35 1.54 10.05
N CYS A 160 3.35 0.61 11.01
CA CYS A 160 3.95 0.78 12.33
C CYS A 160 4.85 -0.42 12.69
N PRO A 161 6.09 -0.46 12.17
CA PRO A 161 6.98 -1.61 12.39
C PRO A 161 7.37 -1.87 13.84
N LEU A 162 7.21 -0.87 14.73
CA LEU A 162 7.53 -0.94 16.16
C LEU A 162 6.30 -1.10 17.07
N CYS A 163 5.09 -1.15 16.51
CA CYS A 163 3.88 -1.48 17.27
C CYS A 163 3.86 -2.96 17.66
N THR A 164 3.05 -3.27 18.67
CA THR A 164 2.61 -4.63 19.01
C THR A 164 1.18 -4.86 18.52
#